data_AF-C5H5D6-F1
#
_entry.id   AF-C5H5D6-F1
#
_cell.length_a   1.000
_cell.length_b   1.000
_cell.length_c   1.000
_cell.angle_alpha   90.00
_cell.angle_beta   90.00
_cell.angle_gamma   90.00
#
_symmetry.space_group_name_H-M   'P 1'
#
loop_
_entity.id
_entity.type
_entity.pdbx_description
1 polymer ?
#
loop_
_entity_poly.entity_id
_entity_poly.type
_entity_poly.pdbx_seq_one_letter_code
_entity_poly.pdbx_strand_id
1 'polypeptide(L)'
;EQQKYLNAKKYVKLVLVADYIMYLKYGRSLTTLRTRMYDIVNIINLIFQRMNIHVALVGLEIWSNRDKIIVQSSADVTLDLFAKWRETDLLKRKSHDNAQLLTGINFNGPTAGLAYLSGICKPMYSAGIVQDHNKVHHLVAIAMAHEMGHNLGMDHDKDTCTCGARSCVMAGTLSCEPSYLFSDCSRREHRAFLIKDMPQCILEKPLRTDVVSPPVCGNYFVEVGEECDCGSPATCRDTCCDAATCKLRQGAQCAEGLCCDQCRFKGAGTECRAAKDECDMADLCTGRSAECTDRFQRNGQPCQNNNGYCYNGTCPIMRDQCIALFGPNAAVSQDACFQFNLQGNHYGYCRKEQNTKIACEPQDVKCGRLYCFPSSPATKNPCNIHYSPNDEDKGMVLPGTKCADGKACSNGRCVDVTTPY
;
A
#
# COMPACT_ATOMS: atom_id res chain seq x y z
N GLU A 1 5.33 18.30 0.95
CA GLU A 1 5.08 16.85 1.10
C GLU A 1 4.27 16.26 -0.07
N GLN A 2 3.04 16.71 -0.31
CA GLN A 2 2.16 16.19 -1.38
C GLN A 2 2.83 16.11 -2.77
N GLN A 3 3.56 17.14 -3.19
CA GLN A 3 4.25 17.11 -4.49
C GLN A 3 5.35 16.04 -4.54
N LYS A 4 6.07 15.80 -3.43
CA LYS A 4 7.06 14.71 -3.32
C LYS A 4 6.37 13.36 -3.41
N TYR A 5 5.24 13.19 -2.71
CA TYR A 5 4.42 11.99 -2.81
C TYR A 5 3.97 11.73 -4.25
N LEU A 6 3.41 12.72 -4.94
CA LEU A 6 2.93 12.57 -6.33
C LEU A 6 4.05 12.24 -7.33
N ASN A 7 5.25 12.78 -7.13
CA ASN A 7 6.39 12.54 -8.00
C ASN A 7 7.01 11.14 -7.83
N ALA A 8 6.83 10.50 -6.67
CA ALA A 8 7.35 9.15 -6.45
C ALA A 8 6.68 8.14 -7.39
N LYS A 9 7.45 7.18 -7.93
CA LYS A 9 6.89 6.02 -8.65
C LYS A 9 5.92 5.27 -7.73
N LYS A 10 4.83 4.73 -8.30
CA LYS A 10 3.81 4.00 -7.56
C LYS A 10 3.87 2.52 -7.92
N TYR A 11 3.69 1.66 -6.92
CA TYR A 11 3.68 0.21 -7.07
C TYR A 11 2.41 -0.33 -6.42
N VAL A 12 1.71 -1.24 -7.09
CA VAL A 12 0.62 -1.99 -6.48
C VAL A 12 1.04 -3.44 -6.42
N LYS A 13 1.37 -3.91 -5.21
CA LYS A 13 1.65 -5.32 -4.90
C LYS A 13 0.32 -6.07 -4.89
N LEU A 14 -0.04 -6.64 -6.03
CA LEU A 14 -1.30 -7.35 -6.26
C LEU A 14 -1.19 -8.81 -5.82
N VAL A 15 -2.20 -9.29 -5.09
CA VAL A 15 -2.48 -10.72 -4.97
C VAL A 15 -3.71 -11.05 -5.81
N LEU A 16 -3.59 -12.05 -6.68
CA LEU A 16 -4.73 -12.57 -7.42
C LEU A 16 -5.20 -13.90 -6.86
N VAL A 17 -6.51 -14.00 -6.65
CA VAL A 17 -7.16 -15.22 -6.17
C VAL A 17 -8.08 -15.75 -7.26
N ALA A 18 -8.06 -17.06 -7.52
CA ALA A 18 -9.02 -17.71 -8.41
C ALA A 18 -9.88 -18.71 -7.64
N ASP A 19 -11.20 -18.62 -7.82
CA ASP A 19 -12.15 -19.47 -7.13
C ASP A 19 -12.18 -20.92 -7.66
N TYR A 20 -12.97 -21.77 -7.01
CA TYR A 20 -13.11 -23.18 -7.37
C TYR A 20 -13.75 -23.35 -8.75
N ILE A 21 -14.68 -22.47 -9.14
CA ILE A 21 -15.30 -22.51 -10.48
C ILE A 21 -14.24 -22.25 -11.55
N MET A 22 -13.32 -21.30 -11.35
CA MET A 22 -12.19 -21.08 -12.26
C MET A 22 -11.34 -22.34 -12.41
N TYR A 23 -11.03 -23.02 -11.31
CA TYR A 23 -10.28 -24.28 -11.38
C TYR A 23 -10.99 -25.35 -12.23
N LEU A 24 -12.32 -25.50 -12.06
CA LEU A 24 -13.11 -26.41 -12.89
C LEU A 24 -13.19 -25.96 -14.35
N LYS A 25 -13.41 -24.67 -14.60
CA LYS A 25 -13.55 -24.05 -15.93
C LYS A 25 -12.32 -24.27 -16.80
N TYR A 26 -11.13 -24.19 -16.21
CA TYR A 26 -9.86 -24.41 -16.91
C TYR A 26 -9.38 -25.88 -16.81
N GLY A 27 -10.33 -26.82 -16.77
CA GLY A 27 -10.05 -28.26 -16.91
C GLY A 27 -9.28 -28.86 -15.74
N ARG A 28 -9.43 -28.32 -14.53
CA ARG A 28 -8.68 -28.74 -13.33
C ARG A 28 -7.16 -28.64 -13.50
N SER A 29 -6.70 -27.78 -14.41
CA SER A 29 -5.28 -27.53 -14.67
C SER A 29 -4.84 -26.26 -13.96
N LEU A 30 -4.06 -26.42 -12.89
CA LEU A 30 -3.43 -25.28 -12.21
C LEU A 30 -2.53 -24.49 -13.16
N THR A 31 -1.83 -25.16 -14.07
CA THR A 31 -0.94 -24.52 -15.05
C THR A 31 -1.71 -23.63 -16.03
N THR A 32 -2.82 -24.13 -16.56
CA THR A 32 -3.66 -23.36 -17.50
C THR A 32 -4.28 -22.15 -16.81
N LEU A 33 -4.76 -22.33 -15.59
CA LEU A 33 -5.34 -21.23 -14.80
C LEU A 33 -4.28 -20.17 -14.41
N ARG A 34 -3.08 -20.59 -14.01
CA ARG A 34 -1.95 -19.67 -13.74
C ARG A 34 -1.62 -18.84 -14.98
N THR A 35 -1.50 -19.49 -16.14
CA THR A 35 -1.22 -18.82 -17.41
C THR A 35 -2.27 -17.75 -17.72
N ARG A 36 -3.55 -18.09 -17.56
CA ARG A 36 -4.66 -17.14 -17.71
C ARG A 36 -4.50 -15.91 -16.82
N MET A 37 -4.11 -16.10 -15.56
CA MET A 37 -3.93 -15.01 -14.59
C MET A 37 -2.71 -14.15 -14.95
N TYR A 38 -1.61 -14.75 -15.43
CA TYR A 38 -0.44 -14.01 -15.90
C TYR A 38 -0.78 -13.14 -17.13
N ASP A 39 -1.50 -13.70 -18.10
CA ASP A 39 -1.93 -12.94 -19.29
C ASP A 39 -2.79 -11.73 -18.92
N ILE A 40 -3.65 -11.87 -17.91
CA ILE A 40 -4.47 -10.76 -17.37
C ILE A 40 -3.58 -9.68 -16.74
N VAL A 41 -2.64 -10.06 -15.88
CA VAL A 41 -1.74 -9.11 -15.19
C VAL A 41 -0.86 -8.35 -16.18
N ASN A 42 -0.33 -9.02 -17.21
CA ASN A 42 0.50 -8.38 -18.23
C ASN A 42 -0.23 -7.20 -18.89
N ILE A 43 -1.52 -7.34 -19.16
CA ILE A 43 -2.34 -6.26 -19.74
C ILE A 43 -2.66 -5.18 -18.71
N ILE A 44 -2.96 -5.56 -17.47
CA ILE A 44 -3.18 -4.60 -16.38
C ILE A 44 -1.95 -3.70 -16.20
N ASN A 45 -0.74 -4.28 -16.25
CA ASN A 45 0.48 -3.51 -16.14
C ASN A 45 0.60 -2.45 -17.25
N LEU A 46 0.35 -2.84 -18.51
CA LEU A 46 0.33 -1.93 -19.66
C LEU A 46 -0.69 -0.79 -19.52
N ILE A 47 -1.85 -1.07 -18.92
CA ILE A 47 -2.89 -0.07 -18.64
C ILE A 47 -2.39 0.94 -17.59
N PHE A 48 -1.88 0.44 -16.46
CA PHE A 48 -1.48 1.29 -15.32
C PHE A 48 -0.15 2.02 -15.49
N GLN A 49 0.73 1.60 -16.40
CA GLN A 49 1.94 2.36 -16.75
C GLN A 49 1.62 3.81 -17.15
N ARG A 50 0.47 4.05 -17.81
CA ARG A 50 0.01 5.40 -18.19
C ARG A 50 -0.44 6.26 -17.00
N MET A 51 -0.67 5.63 -15.85
CA MET A 51 -1.01 6.26 -14.58
C MET A 51 0.21 6.39 -13.64
N ASN A 52 1.43 6.13 -14.15
CA ASN A 52 2.66 6.07 -13.38
C ASN A 52 2.61 5.06 -12.21
N ILE A 53 1.87 3.96 -12.43
CA ILE A 53 1.72 2.84 -11.49
C ILE A 53 2.25 1.57 -12.15
N HIS A 54 3.12 0.85 -11.45
CA HIS A 54 3.51 -0.50 -11.82
C HIS A 54 2.72 -1.50 -10.98
N VAL A 55 1.95 -2.38 -11.63
CA VAL A 55 1.22 -3.47 -10.96
C VAL A 55 2.09 -4.72 -10.99
N ALA A 56 2.51 -5.18 -9.81
CA ALA A 56 3.35 -6.36 -9.64
C ALA A 56 2.54 -7.48 -8.98
N LEU A 57 2.50 -8.65 -9.60
CA LEU A 57 1.85 -9.82 -9.02
C LEU A 57 2.76 -10.43 -7.95
N VAL A 58 2.50 -10.16 -6.67
CA VAL A 58 3.32 -10.64 -5.55
C VAL A 58 2.82 -11.93 -4.91
N GLY A 59 1.63 -12.39 -5.31
CA GLY A 59 1.06 -13.62 -4.82
C GLY A 59 -0.11 -14.10 -5.68
N LEU A 60 -0.29 -15.42 -5.70
CA LEU A 60 -1.30 -16.08 -6.49
C LEU A 60 -1.88 -17.25 -5.68
N GLU A 61 -3.20 -17.27 -5.51
CA GLU A 61 -3.89 -18.33 -4.77
C GLU A 61 -5.02 -18.91 -5.61
N ILE A 62 -5.05 -20.23 -5.75
CA ILE A 62 -6.12 -20.95 -6.48
C ILE A 62 -6.84 -21.84 -5.49
N TRP A 63 -8.14 -21.67 -5.33
CA TRP A 63 -8.98 -22.46 -4.45
C TRP A 63 -9.40 -23.79 -5.10
N SER A 64 -8.42 -24.63 -5.45
CA SER A 64 -8.63 -25.88 -6.20
C SER A 64 -9.34 -26.99 -5.41
N ASN A 65 -9.46 -26.85 -4.10
CA ASN A 65 -10.09 -27.86 -3.23
C ASN A 65 -11.52 -27.45 -2.85
N ARG A 66 -11.68 -26.22 -2.38
CA ARG A 66 -12.95 -25.56 -2.05
C ARG A 66 -12.71 -24.07 -1.93
N ASP A 67 -13.75 -23.28 -2.16
CA ASP A 67 -13.71 -21.85 -1.88
C ASP A 67 -13.48 -21.59 -0.39
N LYS A 68 -12.77 -20.49 -0.09
CA LYS A 68 -12.53 -20.02 1.29
C LYS A 68 -13.63 -19.09 1.78
N ILE A 69 -14.51 -18.66 0.87
CA ILE A 69 -15.71 -17.88 1.12
C ILE A 69 -16.89 -18.50 0.36
N ILE A 70 -18.11 -18.04 0.62
CA ILE A 70 -19.27 -18.42 -0.19
C ILE A 70 -19.30 -17.49 -1.41
N VAL A 71 -18.81 -17.97 -2.55
CA VAL A 71 -18.91 -17.24 -3.83
C VAL A 71 -20.32 -17.41 -4.37
N GLN A 72 -21.02 -16.29 -4.61
CA GLN A 72 -22.43 -16.32 -5.01
C GLN A 72 -22.78 -15.25 -6.05
N SER A 73 -23.93 -15.39 -6.70
CA SER A 73 -24.35 -14.50 -7.78
C SER A 73 -24.59 -13.05 -7.36
N SER A 74 -24.76 -12.77 -6.06
CA SER A 74 -24.71 -11.38 -5.58
C SER A 74 -23.25 -10.93 -5.48
N ALA A 75 -22.88 -9.97 -6.34
CA ALA A 75 -21.56 -9.34 -6.35
C ALA A 75 -21.28 -8.64 -5.01
N ASP A 76 -22.24 -7.89 -4.46
CA ASP A 76 -22.10 -7.16 -3.19
C ASP A 76 -21.73 -8.09 -2.03
N VAL A 77 -22.45 -9.22 -1.89
CA VAL A 77 -22.18 -10.17 -0.81
C VAL A 77 -20.84 -10.87 -1.03
N THR A 78 -20.53 -11.26 -2.27
CA THR A 78 -19.23 -11.89 -2.58
C THR A 78 -18.07 -10.96 -2.28
N LEU A 79 -18.18 -9.66 -2.60
CA LEU A 79 -17.15 -8.66 -2.31
C LEU A 79 -16.94 -8.48 -0.81
N ASP A 80 -18.02 -8.36 -0.03
CA ASP A 80 -17.95 -8.24 1.42
C ASP A 80 -17.28 -9.47 2.07
N LEU A 81 -17.67 -10.67 1.65
CA LEU A 81 -17.05 -11.90 2.12
C LEU A 81 -15.57 -12.00 1.74
N PHE A 82 -15.22 -11.64 0.50
CA PHE A 82 -13.83 -11.65 0.01
C PHE A 82 -12.95 -10.65 0.76
N ALA A 83 -13.44 -9.44 0.98
CA ALA A 83 -12.75 -8.40 1.74
C ALA A 83 -12.52 -8.81 3.20
N LYS A 84 -13.53 -9.37 3.86
CA LYS A 84 -13.41 -9.92 5.23
C LYS A 84 -12.39 -11.05 5.29
N TRP A 85 -12.41 -11.97 4.34
CA TRP A 85 -11.42 -13.05 4.26
C TRP A 85 -10.01 -12.50 4.01
N ARG A 86 -9.85 -11.51 3.13
CA ARG A 86 -8.56 -10.87 2.87
C ARG A 86 -7.95 -10.32 4.16
N GLU A 87 -8.74 -9.57 4.94
CA GLU A 87 -8.30 -8.97 6.19
C GLU A 87 -7.95 -10.01 7.26
N THR A 88 -8.82 -11.01 7.42
CA THR A 88 -8.74 -11.94 8.56
C THR A 88 -7.86 -13.16 8.34
N ASP A 89 -7.57 -13.53 7.09
CA ASP A 89 -6.76 -14.68 6.68
C ASP A 89 -5.57 -14.23 5.82
N LEU A 90 -5.80 -13.74 4.59
CA LEU A 90 -4.72 -13.55 3.60
C LEU A 90 -3.64 -12.57 4.07
N LEU A 91 -4.03 -11.41 4.60
CA LEU A 91 -3.09 -10.39 5.07
C LEU A 91 -2.21 -10.85 6.24
N LYS A 92 -2.67 -11.81 7.05
CA LYS A 92 -1.90 -12.36 8.18
C LYS A 92 -0.72 -13.22 7.74
N ARG A 93 -0.76 -13.76 6.52
CA ARG A 93 0.24 -14.71 6.00
C ARG A 93 0.97 -14.23 4.74
N LYS A 94 0.48 -13.19 4.07
CA LYS A 94 1.13 -12.60 2.90
C LYS A 94 0.87 -11.10 2.85
N SER A 95 1.92 -10.29 3.01
CA SER A 95 1.86 -8.84 2.81
C SER A 95 1.62 -8.50 1.34
N HIS A 96 0.67 -7.60 1.07
CA HIS A 96 0.30 -7.12 -0.26
C HIS A 96 -0.61 -5.89 -0.15
N ASP A 97 -0.68 -5.08 -1.21
CA ASP A 97 -1.37 -3.79 -1.19
C ASP A 97 -2.85 -3.94 -1.56
N ASN A 98 -3.16 -4.80 -2.51
CA ASN A 98 -4.49 -5.01 -3.09
C ASN A 98 -4.71 -6.48 -3.45
N ALA A 99 -5.94 -6.98 -3.26
CA ALA A 99 -6.32 -8.31 -3.73
C ALA A 99 -7.51 -8.27 -4.68
N GLN A 100 -7.45 -9.07 -5.75
CA GLN A 100 -8.55 -9.23 -6.70
C GLN A 100 -8.98 -10.70 -6.74
N LEU A 101 -10.28 -10.96 -6.65
CA LEU A 101 -10.86 -12.29 -6.86
C LEU A 101 -11.28 -12.42 -8.32
N LEU A 102 -10.72 -13.37 -9.04
CA LEU A 102 -11.17 -13.81 -10.36
C LEU A 102 -12.09 -15.02 -10.18
N THR A 103 -13.37 -14.87 -10.48
CA THR A 103 -14.38 -15.92 -10.31
C THR A 103 -14.98 -16.37 -11.64
N GLY A 104 -15.30 -17.66 -11.73
CA GLY A 104 -16.03 -18.22 -12.86
C GLY A 104 -17.55 -18.13 -12.73
N ILE A 105 -18.08 -17.65 -11.60
CA ILE A 105 -19.52 -17.49 -11.39
C ILE A 105 -20.09 -16.37 -12.27
N ASN A 106 -21.37 -16.46 -12.59
CA ASN A 106 -22.10 -15.35 -13.20
C ASN A 106 -22.78 -14.51 -12.11
N PHE A 107 -22.45 -13.22 -12.05
CA PHE A 107 -23.12 -12.29 -11.15
C PHE A 107 -24.52 -11.91 -11.66
N ASN A 108 -25.36 -11.43 -10.76
CA ASN A 108 -26.69 -10.93 -11.07
C ASN A 108 -26.59 -9.61 -11.85
N GLY A 109 -27.39 -9.47 -12.88
CA GLY A 109 -27.42 -8.27 -13.72
C GLY A 109 -26.25 -8.22 -14.72
N PRO A 110 -25.99 -7.04 -15.33
CA PRO A 110 -24.94 -6.86 -16.34
C PRO A 110 -23.53 -6.67 -15.73
N THR A 111 -23.41 -6.66 -14.41
CA THR A 111 -22.17 -6.38 -13.68
C THR A 111 -21.17 -7.53 -13.83
N ALA A 112 -19.95 -7.23 -14.26
CA ALA A 112 -18.85 -8.20 -14.36
C ALA A 112 -17.74 -8.00 -13.32
N GLY A 113 -17.89 -7.05 -12.41
CA GLY A 113 -16.96 -6.80 -11.33
C GLY A 113 -17.53 -5.84 -10.30
N LEU A 114 -16.91 -5.81 -9.12
CA LEU A 114 -17.26 -4.86 -8.07
C LEU A 114 -16.05 -4.63 -7.16
N ALA A 115 -15.84 -3.39 -6.74
CA ALA A 115 -14.74 -3.01 -5.85
C ALA A 115 -15.14 -1.85 -4.93
N TYR A 116 -14.44 -1.74 -3.80
CA TYR A 116 -14.58 -0.58 -2.92
C TYR A 116 -13.89 0.65 -3.49
N LEU A 117 -14.63 1.76 -3.58
CA LEU A 117 -14.09 3.05 -3.99
C LEU A 117 -13.05 3.57 -2.96
N SER A 118 -11.91 4.06 -3.45
CA SER A 118 -10.83 4.61 -2.60
C SER A 118 -10.36 3.63 -1.51
N GLY A 119 -10.37 2.34 -1.83
CA GLY A 119 -10.07 1.23 -0.93
C GLY A 119 -8.58 0.89 -0.79
N ILE A 120 -7.72 1.36 -1.70
CA ILE A 120 -6.30 0.98 -1.77
C ILE A 120 -5.58 1.13 -0.41
N CYS A 121 -4.71 0.17 -0.08
CA CYS A 121 -3.99 0.04 1.20
C CYS A 121 -4.84 -0.23 2.44
N LYS A 122 -6.18 -0.11 2.40
CA LYS A 122 -7.03 -0.41 3.57
C LYS A 122 -7.09 -1.94 3.79
N PRO A 123 -6.94 -2.45 5.02
CA PRO A 123 -6.92 -3.90 5.27
C PRO A 123 -8.15 -4.66 4.78
N MET A 124 -9.34 -4.12 5.05
CA MET A 124 -10.60 -4.69 4.56
C MET A 124 -10.89 -4.27 3.11
N TYR A 125 -10.77 -2.98 2.80
CA TYR A 125 -11.34 -2.41 1.57
C TYR A 125 -10.43 -2.40 0.34
N SER A 126 -9.15 -2.77 0.45
CA SER A 126 -8.28 -2.88 -0.74
C SER A 126 -8.52 -4.20 -1.47
N ALA A 127 -9.75 -4.35 -1.96
CA ALA A 127 -10.26 -5.55 -2.58
C ALA A 127 -11.23 -5.23 -3.73
N GLY A 128 -11.25 -6.13 -4.72
CA GLY A 128 -12.26 -6.18 -5.77
C GLY A 128 -12.52 -7.62 -6.22
N ILE A 129 -13.63 -7.82 -6.92
CA ILE A 129 -14.04 -9.09 -7.51
C ILE A 129 -14.31 -8.90 -9.00
N VAL A 130 -13.94 -9.88 -9.81
CA VAL A 130 -14.04 -9.83 -11.27
C VAL A 130 -14.55 -11.18 -11.78
N GLN A 131 -15.61 -11.14 -12.56
CA GLN A 131 -16.09 -12.29 -13.31
C GLN A 131 -15.17 -12.53 -14.51
N ASP A 132 -14.75 -13.77 -14.75
CA ASP A 132 -14.06 -14.20 -15.97
C ASP A 132 -15.08 -14.27 -17.15
N HIS A 133 -15.65 -13.11 -17.48
CA HIS A 133 -16.86 -12.92 -18.30
C HIS A 133 -16.65 -13.20 -19.79
N ASN A 134 -15.39 -13.29 -20.24
CA ASN A 134 -15.07 -13.50 -21.64
C ASN A 134 -13.89 -14.46 -21.83
N LYS A 135 -13.91 -15.26 -22.90
CA LYS A 135 -12.77 -16.11 -23.28
C LYS A 135 -11.52 -15.28 -23.64
N VAL A 136 -11.72 -14.06 -24.13
CA VAL A 136 -10.63 -13.16 -24.49
C VAL A 136 -10.11 -12.46 -23.23
N HIS A 137 -8.85 -12.75 -22.86
CA HIS A 137 -8.27 -12.30 -21.57
C HIS A 137 -8.17 -10.77 -21.46
N HIS A 138 -7.95 -10.04 -22.55
CA HIS A 138 -7.83 -8.58 -22.47
C HIS A 138 -9.13 -7.90 -22.01
N LEU A 139 -10.30 -8.46 -22.33
CA LEU A 139 -11.59 -7.94 -21.86
C LEU A 139 -11.78 -8.16 -20.35
N VAL A 140 -11.23 -9.26 -19.82
CA VAL A 140 -11.22 -9.54 -18.37
C VAL A 140 -10.18 -8.67 -17.66
N ALA A 141 -9.03 -8.44 -18.28
CA ALA A 141 -8.01 -7.54 -17.76
C ALA A 141 -8.50 -6.09 -17.65
N ILE A 142 -9.28 -5.61 -18.62
CA ILE A 142 -9.90 -4.27 -18.55
C ILE A 142 -10.90 -4.20 -17.41
N ALA A 143 -11.76 -5.22 -17.23
CA ALA A 143 -12.68 -5.27 -16.10
C ALA A 143 -11.93 -5.26 -14.76
N MET A 144 -10.83 -6.01 -14.65
CA MET A 144 -10.01 -5.97 -13.44
C MET A 144 -9.28 -4.63 -13.23
N ALA A 145 -8.81 -4.00 -14.30
CA ALA A 145 -8.23 -2.67 -14.24
C ALA A 145 -9.27 -1.61 -13.83
N HIS A 146 -10.53 -1.78 -14.25
CA HIS A 146 -11.66 -0.97 -13.82
C HIS A 146 -11.90 -1.09 -12.30
N GLU A 147 -11.95 -2.31 -11.78
CA GLU A 147 -12.12 -2.54 -10.33
C GLU A 147 -10.94 -2.02 -9.50
N MET A 148 -9.71 -2.22 -9.98
CA MET A 148 -8.54 -1.58 -9.39
C MET A 148 -8.60 -0.06 -9.50
N GLY A 149 -9.23 0.47 -10.55
CA GLY A 149 -9.49 1.88 -10.75
C GLY A 149 -10.38 2.48 -9.65
N HIS A 150 -11.47 1.80 -9.32
CA HIS A 150 -12.31 2.13 -8.16
C HIS A 150 -11.50 2.11 -6.86
N ASN A 151 -10.70 1.05 -6.62
CA ASN A 151 -9.84 1.00 -5.44
C ASN A 151 -8.87 2.20 -5.35
N LEU A 152 -8.44 2.72 -6.50
CA LEU A 152 -7.58 3.90 -6.65
C LEU A 152 -8.36 5.23 -6.71
N GLY A 153 -9.65 5.23 -6.38
CA GLY A 153 -10.45 6.45 -6.21
C GLY A 153 -10.92 7.10 -7.52
N MET A 154 -11.03 6.32 -8.60
CA MET A 154 -11.65 6.76 -9.85
C MET A 154 -13.12 6.36 -9.89
N ASP A 155 -14.00 7.26 -10.29
CA ASP A 155 -15.43 6.97 -10.51
C ASP A 155 -15.67 6.55 -11.97
N HIS A 156 -16.90 6.16 -12.29
CA HIS A 156 -17.31 5.93 -13.67
C HIS A 156 -17.23 7.22 -14.51
N ASP A 157 -16.80 7.07 -15.76
CA ASP A 157 -16.80 8.14 -16.74
C ASP A 157 -18.24 8.64 -17.01
N LYS A 158 -18.40 9.97 -16.97
CA LYS A 158 -19.62 10.69 -17.32
C LYS A 158 -19.53 11.22 -18.76
N ASP A 159 -20.63 11.77 -19.29
CA ASP A 159 -20.75 12.21 -20.69
C ASP A 159 -19.66 13.18 -21.19
N THR A 160 -19.02 13.91 -20.28
CA THR A 160 -17.96 14.90 -20.63
C THR A 160 -16.54 14.32 -20.60
N CYS A 161 -16.38 13.08 -20.12
CA CYS A 161 -15.08 12.43 -19.97
C CYS A 161 -14.64 11.79 -21.29
N THR A 162 -13.35 11.89 -21.63
CA THR A 162 -12.81 11.30 -22.85
C THR A 162 -11.37 10.81 -22.70
N CYS A 163 -11.06 9.73 -23.41
CA CYS A 163 -9.71 9.20 -23.58
C CYS A 163 -9.27 9.19 -25.06
N GLY A 164 -10.06 9.78 -25.96
CA GLY A 164 -9.80 9.74 -27.41
C GLY A 164 -10.11 8.39 -28.08
N ALA A 165 -10.66 7.43 -27.34
CA ALA A 165 -11.15 6.14 -27.85
C ALA A 165 -12.67 6.01 -27.63
N ARG A 166 -13.28 4.95 -28.18
CA ARG A 166 -14.73 4.69 -28.06
C ARG A 166 -15.17 4.41 -26.62
N SER A 167 -14.34 3.73 -25.84
CA SER A 167 -14.64 3.36 -24.46
C SER A 167 -13.35 3.33 -23.64
N CYS A 168 -13.34 4.05 -22.53
CA CYS A 168 -12.22 4.15 -21.61
C CYS A 168 -12.35 3.08 -20.51
N VAL A 169 -11.27 2.83 -19.76
CA VAL A 169 -11.25 1.80 -18.71
C VAL A 169 -12.36 2.00 -17.67
N MET A 170 -12.66 3.26 -17.31
CA MET A 170 -13.68 3.59 -16.30
C MET A 170 -15.08 3.82 -16.89
N ALA A 171 -15.35 3.40 -18.13
CA ALA A 171 -16.71 3.41 -18.67
C ALA A 171 -17.64 2.58 -17.77
N GLY A 172 -18.82 3.10 -17.43
CA GLY A 172 -19.77 2.44 -16.52
C GLY A 172 -20.47 1.20 -17.08
N THR A 173 -20.20 0.83 -18.34
CA THR A 173 -20.76 -0.36 -19.00
C THR A 173 -19.69 -1.07 -19.81
N LEU A 174 -19.74 -2.40 -19.87
CA LEU A 174 -18.88 -3.20 -20.73
C LEU A 174 -19.06 -2.83 -22.21
N SER A 175 -17.94 -2.73 -22.92
CA SER A 175 -17.89 -2.52 -24.37
C SER A 175 -17.21 -3.71 -25.05
N CYS A 176 -17.62 -4.02 -26.28
CA CYS A 176 -16.94 -4.98 -27.15
C CYS A 176 -15.70 -4.39 -27.83
N GLU A 177 -15.55 -3.06 -27.81
CA GLU A 177 -14.39 -2.35 -28.32
C GLU A 177 -13.78 -1.43 -27.24
N PRO A 178 -13.37 -1.99 -26.09
CA PRO A 178 -12.80 -1.20 -25.02
C PRO A 178 -11.36 -0.81 -25.37
N SER A 179 -10.90 0.30 -24.81
CA SER A 179 -9.50 0.71 -24.90
C SER A 179 -8.75 0.43 -23.60
N TYR A 180 -7.42 0.54 -23.65
CA TYR A 180 -6.53 0.48 -22.49
C TYR A 180 -6.28 1.84 -21.84
N LEU A 181 -7.09 2.86 -22.17
CA LEU A 181 -6.85 4.25 -21.79
C LEU A 181 -7.81 4.68 -20.68
N PHE A 182 -7.25 5.37 -19.68
CA PHE A 182 -8.02 6.13 -18.70
C PHE A 182 -8.45 7.48 -19.29
N SER A 183 -9.63 7.97 -18.90
CA SER A 183 -10.11 9.27 -19.33
C SER A 183 -9.34 10.42 -18.66
N ASP A 184 -9.57 11.64 -19.13
CA ASP A 184 -9.17 12.85 -18.42
C ASP A 184 -9.81 12.98 -17.03
N CYS A 185 -11.07 12.56 -16.86
CA CYS A 185 -11.76 12.50 -15.57
C CYS A 185 -11.06 11.54 -14.60
N SER A 186 -10.82 10.29 -15.01
CA SER A 186 -10.19 9.29 -14.14
C SER A 186 -8.80 9.76 -13.69
N ARG A 187 -8.03 10.40 -14.58
CA ARG A 187 -6.72 10.99 -14.23
C ARG A 187 -6.84 12.09 -13.16
N ARG A 188 -7.85 12.96 -13.28
CA ARG A 188 -8.09 14.04 -12.31
C ARG A 188 -8.56 13.50 -10.96
N GLU A 189 -9.47 12.54 -10.96
CA GLU A 189 -10.02 11.91 -9.76
C GLU A 189 -8.96 11.12 -9.01
N HIS A 190 -8.20 10.25 -9.69
CA HIS A 190 -7.07 9.54 -9.11
C HIS A 190 -6.04 10.52 -8.49
N ARG A 191 -5.70 11.61 -9.20
CA ARG A 191 -4.80 12.64 -8.66
C ARG A 191 -5.36 13.30 -7.40
N ALA A 192 -6.65 13.65 -7.39
CA ALA A 192 -7.30 14.24 -6.23
C ALA A 192 -7.32 13.28 -5.04
N PHE A 193 -7.61 12.00 -5.28
CA PHE A 193 -7.52 10.92 -4.30
C PHE A 193 -6.11 10.81 -3.71
N LEU A 194 -5.07 10.75 -4.55
CA LEU A 194 -3.68 10.68 -4.08
C LEU A 194 -3.25 11.90 -3.26
N ILE A 195 -3.71 13.11 -3.62
CA ILE A 195 -3.42 14.34 -2.86
C ILE A 195 -4.08 14.31 -1.48
N LYS A 196 -5.31 13.81 -1.42
CA LYS A 196 -6.14 13.82 -0.23
C LYS A 196 -5.70 12.74 0.77
N ASP A 197 -5.53 11.51 0.29
CA ASP A 197 -5.39 10.33 1.16
C ASP A 197 -3.94 9.84 1.27
N MET A 198 -3.07 10.18 0.30
CA MET A 198 -1.65 9.77 0.24
C MET A 198 -1.39 8.32 0.74
N PRO A 199 -2.01 7.29 0.13
CA PRO A 199 -1.84 5.91 0.57
C PRO A 199 -0.36 5.50 0.54
N GLN A 200 0.20 5.10 1.68
CA GLN A 200 1.65 4.88 1.82
C GLN A 200 2.12 3.55 1.24
N CYS A 201 1.29 2.50 1.28
CA CYS A 201 1.70 1.14 0.88
C CYS A 201 2.16 1.06 -0.59
N ILE A 202 1.60 1.92 -1.46
CA ILE A 202 1.93 1.96 -2.90
C ILE A 202 3.23 2.72 -3.22
N LEU A 203 3.98 3.17 -2.22
CA LEU A 203 5.33 3.74 -2.42
C LEU A 203 6.42 2.67 -2.36
N GLU A 204 6.14 1.53 -1.75
CA GLU A 204 7.12 0.47 -1.53
C GLU A 204 7.28 -0.38 -2.80
N LYS A 205 8.44 -0.28 -3.43
CA LYS A 205 8.79 -1.12 -4.58
C LYS A 205 8.92 -2.58 -4.10
N PRO A 206 8.22 -3.55 -4.73
CA PRO A 206 8.40 -4.96 -4.39
C PRO A 206 9.82 -5.43 -4.72
N LEU A 207 10.33 -6.40 -3.94
CA LEU A 207 11.57 -7.06 -4.31
C LEU A 207 11.35 -7.87 -5.59
N ARG A 208 12.40 -8.00 -6.41
CA ARG A 208 12.33 -8.79 -7.65
C ARG A 208 11.90 -10.23 -7.37
N THR A 209 12.30 -10.77 -6.23
CA THR A 209 11.97 -12.13 -5.77
C THR A 209 10.54 -12.28 -5.23
N ASP A 210 9.85 -11.18 -4.94
CA ASP A 210 8.45 -11.23 -4.48
C ASP A 210 7.48 -11.40 -5.65
N VAL A 211 7.90 -11.06 -6.87
CA VAL A 211 7.08 -11.15 -8.07
C VAL A 211 6.98 -12.61 -8.52
N VAL A 212 5.74 -13.13 -8.58
CA VAL A 212 5.46 -14.54 -8.89
C VAL A 212 4.98 -14.77 -10.32
N SER A 213 4.79 -13.70 -11.10
CA SER A 213 4.60 -13.80 -12.55
C SER A 213 5.92 -14.17 -13.23
N PRO A 214 5.86 -14.86 -14.39
CA PRO A 214 7.02 -14.99 -15.27
C PRO A 214 7.57 -13.61 -15.64
N PRO A 215 8.90 -13.42 -15.70
CA PRO A 215 9.51 -12.16 -16.13
C PRO A 215 9.05 -11.72 -17.53
N VAL A 216 8.79 -10.43 -17.70
CA VAL A 216 8.39 -9.83 -18.98
C VAL A 216 9.28 -8.65 -19.32
N CYS A 217 10.29 -8.91 -20.14
CA CYS A 217 11.19 -7.87 -20.61
C CYS A 217 10.44 -6.76 -21.37
N GLY A 218 10.61 -5.52 -20.91
CA GLY A 218 10.00 -4.32 -21.47
C GLY A 218 8.77 -3.83 -20.70
N ASN A 219 8.55 -4.32 -19.47
CA ASN A 219 7.44 -3.90 -18.60
C ASN A 219 7.84 -2.78 -17.61
N TYR A 220 9.04 -2.21 -17.77
CA TYR A 220 9.63 -1.14 -16.94
C TYR A 220 9.90 -1.55 -15.49
N PHE A 221 10.02 -2.84 -15.20
CA PHE A 221 10.36 -3.34 -13.88
C PHE A 221 11.33 -4.50 -13.98
N VAL A 222 12.49 -4.36 -13.34
CA VAL A 222 13.51 -5.39 -13.38
C VAL A 222 13.09 -6.59 -12.55
N GLU A 223 12.85 -7.73 -13.20
CA GLU A 223 12.43 -8.99 -12.59
C GLU A 223 13.61 -9.96 -12.41
N VAL A 224 13.35 -11.16 -11.86
CA VAL A 224 14.38 -12.20 -11.73
C VAL A 224 14.85 -12.64 -13.11
N GLY A 225 16.16 -12.60 -13.34
CA GLY A 225 16.78 -12.94 -14.63
C GLY A 225 17.10 -11.74 -15.50
N GLU A 226 16.61 -10.55 -15.15
CA GLU A 226 16.89 -9.29 -15.84
C GLU A 226 17.92 -8.45 -15.08
N GLU A 227 18.72 -7.68 -15.82
CA GLU A 227 19.69 -6.74 -15.23
C GLU A 227 19.19 -5.30 -15.28
N CYS A 228 18.33 -4.98 -16.25
CA CYS A 228 17.68 -3.68 -16.45
C CYS A 228 16.39 -3.85 -17.27
N ASP A 229 15.46 -2.90 -17.16
CA ASP A 229 14.26 -2.83 -18.00
C ASP A 229 13.89 -1.36 -18.22
N CYS A 230 13.96 -0.91 -19.47
CA CYS A 230 13.64 0.46 -19.89
C CYS A 230 12.45 0.50 -20.87
N GLY A 231 11.62 -0.55 -20.89
CA GLY A 231 10.54 -0.72 -21.84
C GLY A 231 11.00 -1.31 -23.18
N SER A 232 10.15 -1.18 -24.19
CA SER A 232 10.43 -1.67 -25.54
C SER A 232 11.63 -0.96 -26.20
N PRO A 233 12.30 -1.57 -27.20
CA PRO A 233 13.32 -0.90 -27.99
C PRO A 233 12.89 0.43 -28.64
N ALA A 234 11.59 0.59 -28.94
CA ALA A 234 11.06 1.82 -29.52
C ALA A 234 10.93 2.98 -28.52
N THR A 235 10.84 2.68 -27.21
CA THR A 235 10.57 3.66 -26.16
C THR A 235 11.73 3.84 -25.19
N CYS A 236 12.67 2.89 -25.14
CA CYS A 236 13.80 2.92 -24.24
C CYS A 236 14.70 4.12 -24.51
N ARG A 237 15.01 4.87 -23.44
CA ARG A 237 15.94 6.00 -23.45
C ARG A 237 17.21 5.74 -22.64
N ASP A 238 17.30 4.58 -22.01
CA ASP A 238 18.43 4.19 -21.18
C ASP A 238 19.56 3.65 -22.07
N THR A 239 20.68 4.37 -22.13
CA THR A 239 21.84 4.00 -22.94
C THR A 239 22.63 2.84 -22.34
N CYS A 240 22.41 2.50 -21.07
CA CYS A 240 23.07 1.42 -20.35
C CYS A 240 22.37 0.09 -20.54
N CYS A 241 21.10 0.10 -20.96
CA CYS A 241 20.28 -1.09 -21.11
C CYS A 241 20.13 -1.49 -22.59
N ASP A 242 20.15 -2.79 -22.85
CA ASP A 242 19.64 -3.37 -24.09
C ASP A 242 18.18 -3.78 -23.89
N ALA A 243 17.27 -2.93 -24.39
CA ALA A 243 15.83 -3.12 -24.29
C ALA A 243 15.31 -4.41 -24.96
N ALA A 244 16.06 -5.01 -25.89
CA ALA A 244 15.64 -6.24 -26.54
C ALA A 244 15.91 -7.49 -25.68
N THR A 245 16.85 -7.39 -24.74
CA THR A 245 17.32 -8.53 -23.93
C THR A 245 17.16 -8.33 -22.42
N CYS A 246 16.84 -7.10 -21.98
CA CYS A 246 16.83 -6.69 -20.57
C CYS A 246 18.17 -6.99 -19.85
N LYS A 247 19.27 -6.85 -20.61
CA LYS A 247 20.64 -6.97 -20.13
C LYS A 247 21.37 -5.65 -20.19
N LEU A 248 22.34 -5.49 -19.31
CA LEU A 248 23.25 -4.36 -19.37
C LEU A 248 24.08 -4.44 -20.65
N ARG A 249 24.29 -3.29 -21.29
CA ARG A 249 25.22 -3.20 -22.42
C ARG A 249 26.64 -3.45 -21.95
N GLN A 250 27.49 -3.90 -22.86
CA GLN A 250 28.90 -4.17 -22.57
C GLN A 250 29.58 -2.95 -21.92
N GLY A 251 30.18 -3.18 -20.74
CA GLY A 251 30.88 -2.16 -19.97
C GLY A 251 30.02 -1.40 -18.95
N ALA A 252 28.70 -1.54 -18.98
CA ALA A 252 27.81 -1.01 -17.95
C ALA A 252 27.85 -1.86 -16.67
N GLN A 253 27.75 -1.21 -15.52
CA GLN A 253 27.63 -1.83 -14.19
C GLN A 253 26.22 -1.66 -13.61
N CYS A 254 25.46 -0.69 -14.13
CA CYS A 254 24.11 -0.35 -13.71
C CYS A 254 23.40 0.40 -14.84
N ALA A 255 22.09 0.54 -14.70
CA ALA A 255 21.21 1.26 -15.64
C ALA A 255 20.38 2.31 -14.90
N GLU A 256 19.55 1.87 -13.94
CA GLU A 256 18.79 2.75 -13.05
C GLU A 256 19.34 2.74 -11.61
N GLY A 257 18.99 3.78 -10.83
CA GLY A 257 19.28 3.91 -9.41
C GLY A 257 19.99 5.21 -9.06
N LEU A 258 19.78 5.72 -7.83
CA LEU A 258 20.38 7.00 -7.39
C LEU A 258 21.92 6.92 -7.27
N CYS A 259 22.47 5.71 -7.19
CA CYS A 259 23.91 5.42 -7.19
C CYS A 259 24.44 4.92 -8.54
N CYS A 260 23.70 5.12 -9.62
CA CYS A 260 24.18 4.93 -10.98
C CYS A 260 24.45 6.28 -11.64
N ASP A 261 25.59 6.42 -12.31
CA ASP A 261 25.91 7.57 -13.15
C ASP A 261 26.67 7.10 -14.40
N GLN A 262 26.23 7.51 -15.58
CA GLN A 262 26.83 7.10 -16.86
C GLN A 262 27.14 5.59 -16.94
N CYS A 263 26.18 4.76 -16.56
CA CYS A 263 26.29 3.30 -16.55
C CYS A 263 27.34 2.73 -15.59
N ARG A 264 27.84 3.51 -14.64
CA ARG A 264 28.84 3.14 -13.63
C ARG A 264 28.32 3.40 -12.23
N PHE A 265 28.79 2.62 -11.26
CA PHE A 265 28.47 2.93 -9.87
C PHE A 265 29.11 4.25 -9.47
N LYS A 266 28.32 5.11 -8.82
CA LYS A 266 28.84 6.33 -8.18
C LYS A 266 29.88 5.96 -7.12
N GLY A 267 30.88 6.82 -6.92
CA GLY A 267 31.95 6.58 -5.95
C GLY A 267 31.43 6.34 -4.52
N ALA A 268 32.12 5.50 -3.76
CA ALA A 268 31.77 5.27 -2.36
C ALA A 268 31.78 6.59 -1.57
N GLY A 269 30.75 6.83 -0.77
CA GLY A 269 30.56 8.08 -0.03
C GLY A 269 29.89 9.20 -0.82
N THR A 270 29.53 9.00 -2.09
CA THR A 270 28.74 9.99 -2.84
C THR A 270 27.33 10.07 -2.29
N GLU A 271 26.85 11.27 -1.97
CA GLU A 271 25.46 11.47 -1.55
C GLU A 271 24.50 11.14 -2.69
N CYS A 272 23.55 10.24 -2.43
CA CYS A 272 22.54 9.80 -3.40
C CYS A 272 21.14 10.28 -3.04
N ARG A 273 20.87 10.57 -1.77
CA ARG A 273 19.63 11.16 -1.31
C ARG A 273 19.91 12.10 -0.14
N ALA A 274 19.51 13.36 -0.27
CA ALA A 274 19.58 14.30 0.84
C ALA A 274 18.57 13.94 1.94
N ALA A 275 18.88 14.33 3.18
CA ALA A 275 17.94 14.24 4.30
C ALA A 275 16.68 15.06 4.01
N LYS A 276 15.49 14.48 4.22
CA LYS A 276 14.20 15.13 3.94
C LYS A 276 13.70 15.98 5.09
N ASP A 277 14.08 15.65 6.32
CA ASP A 277 13.68 16.29 7.57
C ASP A 277 14.74 16.03 8.65
N GLU A 278 14.51 16.53 9.85
CA GLU A 278 15.44 16.42 10.98
C GLU A 278 15.63 15.00 11.54
N CYS A 279 14.74 14.06 11.21
CA CYS A 279 14.83 12.65 11.61
C CYS A 279 15.38 11.74 10.51
N ASP A 280 15.75 12.33 9.39
CA ASP A 280 16.30 11.64 8.24
C ASP A 280 17.80 11.92 8.10
N MET A 281 18.54 11.00 7.48
CA MET A 281 19.96 11.21 7.16
C MET A 281 20.16 11.30 5.66
N ALA A 282 21.27 11.94 5.26
CA ALA A 282 21.73 11.85 3.89
C ALA A 282 22.23 10.42 3.62
N ASP A 283 21.80 9.83 2.52
CA ASP A 283 22.22 8.51 2.09
C ASP A 283 23.43 8.59 1.16
N LEU A 284 24.32 7.61 1.32
CA LEU A 284 25.58 7.55 0.59
C LEU A 284 25.67 6.26 -0.21
N CYS A 285 26.24 6.37 -1.40
CA CYS A 285 26.56 5.23 -2.23
C CYS A 285 27.68 4.39 -1.62
N THR A 286 27.60 3.07 -1.81
CA THR A 286 28.63 2.13 -1.35
C THR A 286 29.80 1.98 -2.32
N GLY A 287 29.67 2.50 -3.56
CA GLY A 287 30.62 2.26 -4.64
C GLY A 287 30.52 0.88 -5.30
N ARG A 288 29.59 0.03 -4.84
CA ARG A 288 29.44 -1.36 -5.30
C ARG A 288 28.00 -1.75 -5.65
N SER A 289 27.06 -0.82 -5.49
CA SER A 289 25.65 -1.00 -5.78
C SER A 289 25.09 0.25 -6.45
N ALA A 290 24.07 0.06 -7.30
CA ALA A 290 23.28 1.14 -7.89
C ALA A 290 22.17 1.64 -6.96
N GLU A 291 21.85 0.86 -5.93
CA GLU A 291 20.82 1.21 -4.94
C GLU A 291 21.35 2.19 -3.91
N CYS A 292 20.44 3.04 -3.42
CA CYS A 292 20.69 4.03 -2.38
C CYS A 292 19.80 3.67 -1.19
N THR A 293 20.36 2.97 -0.21
CA THR A 293 19.64 2.49 0.97
C THR A 293 19.25 3.65 1.86
N ASP A 294 17.96 3.74 2.19
CA ASP A 294 17.40 4.77 3.06
C ASP A 294 17.86 4.59 4.52
N ARG A 295 18.52 5.61 5.09
CA ARG A 295 19.00 5.63 6.46
C ARG A 295 18.40 6.81 7.21
N PHE A 296 18.02 6.56 8.45
CA PHE A 296 17.42 7.55 9.33
C PHE A 296 18.36 7.97 10.46
N GLN A 297 18.05 9.12 11.07
CA GLN A 297 18.74 9.52 12.28
C GLN A 297 18.57 8.44 13.35
N ARG A 298 19.54 8.35 14.25
CA ARG A 298 19.46 7.42 15.38
C ARG A 298 18.18 7.70 16.17
N ASN A 299 17.45 6.62 16.50
CA ASN A 299 16.32 6.70 17.41
C ASN A 299 16.73 7.42 18.71
N GLY A 300 15.93 8.38 19.15
CA GLY A 300 16.23 9.21 20.32
C GLY A 300 16.79 10.60 20.01
N GLN A 301 17.12 10.90 18.75
CA GLN A 301 17.50 12.26 18.34
C GLN A 301 16.33 13.23 18.61
N PRO A 302 16.52 14.36 19.32
CA PRO A 302 15.44 15.32 19.55
C PRO A 302 14.92 15.93 18.23
N CYS A 303 13.61 16.09 18.12
CA CYS A 303 12.95 16.64 16.93
C CYS A 303 11.77 17.56 17.28
N GLN A 304 11.32 18.35 16.30
CA GLN A 304 10.20 19.28 16.36
C GLN A 304 10.31 20.24 17.55
N ASN A 305 11.45 20.92 17.68
CA ASN A 305 11.75 21.82 18.79
C ASN A 305 11.67 21.14 20.18
N ASN A 306 12.26 19.94 20.32
CA ASN A 306 12.24 19.12 21.54
C ASN A 306 10.86 18.60 21.98
N ASN A 307 9.84 18.66 21.11
CA ASN A 307 8.53 18.07 21.40
C ASN A 307 8.49 16.55 21.19
N GLY A 308 9.48 16.00 20.47
CA GLY A 308 9.56 14.57 20.19
C GLY A 308 10.99 14.06 20.11
N TYR A 309 11.10 12.76 19.87
CA TYR A 309 12.34 12.07 19.56
C TYR A 309 12.16 11.28 18.27
N CYS A 310 13.19 11.27 17.42
CA CYS A 310 13.16 10.53 16.17
C CYS A 310 12.98 9.04 16.44
N TYR A 311 12.13 8.41 15.64
CA TYR A 311 11.84 6.99 15.67
C TYR A 311 11.62 6.51 14.23
N ASN A 312 12.56 5.68 13.76
CA ASN A 312 12.55 5.08 12.41
C ASN A 312 12.24 6.09 11.29
N GLY A 313 12.91 7.25 11.32
CA GLY A 313 12.77 8.29 10.29
C GLY A 313 11.55 9.20 10.43
N THR A 314 10.83 9.13 11.56
CA THR A 314 9.68 9.99 11.88
C THR A 314 9.84 10.64 13.26
N CYS A 315 9.05 11.67 13.55
CA CYS A 315 8.99 12.31 14.87
C CYS A 315 7.58 12.11 15.48
N PRO A 316 7.30 10.99 16.15
CA PRO A 316 5.97 10.73 16.71
C PRO A 316 5.66 11.65 17.91
N ILE A 317 4.59 12.43 17.80
CA ILE A 317 4.16 13.40 18.82
C ILE A 317 2.70 13.15 19.20
N MET A 318 2.39 13.22 20.50
CA MET A 318 1.02 12.97 21.01
C MET A 318 -0.02 13.93 20.41
N ARG A 319 0.34 15.19 20.19
CA ARG A 319 -0.56 16.20 19.58
C ARG A 319 -0.96 15.80 18.17
N ASP A 320 0.01 15.40 17.34
CA ASP A 320 -0.25 15.01 15.96
C ASP A 320 -1.08 13.73 15.88
N GLN A 321 -0.85 12.80 16.82
CA GLN A 321 -1.70 11.61 16.97
C GLN A 321 -3.15 11.99 17.34
N CYS A 322 -3.36 12.95 18.25
CA CYS A 322 -4.70 13.43 18.57
C CYS A 322 -5.38 14.09 17.37
N ILE A 323 -4.64 14.90 16.60
CA ILE A 323 -5.15 15.53 15.38
C ILE A 323 -5.54 14.47 14.33
N ALA A 324 -4.72 13.42 14.17
CA ALA A 324 -5.01 12.34 13.24
C ALA A 324 -6.26 11.52 13.64
N LEU A 325 -6.55 11.40 14.93
CA LEU A 325 -7.68 10.61 15.43
C LEU A 325 -8.99 11.42 15.54
N PHE A 326 -8.92 12.70 15.89
CA PHE A 326 -10.10 13.53 16.22
C PHE A 326 -10.25 14.78 15.34
N GLY A 327 -9.30 15.05 14.46
CA GLY A 327 -9.30 16.18 13.53
C GLY A 327 -8.48 17.39 14.00
N PRO A 328 -8.43 18.46 13.17
CA PRO A 328 -7.47 19.57 13.29
C PRO A 328 -7.43 20.31 14.63
N ASN A 329 -8.56 20.35 15.34
CA ASN A 329 -8.72 21.10 16.59
C ASN A 329 -8.47 20.25 17.85
N ALA A 330 -8.03 19.01 17.69
CA ALA A 330 -7.74 18.15 18.81
C ALA A 330 -6.41 18.52 19.49
N ALA A 331 -6.39 18.39 20.81
CA ALA A 331 -5.20 18.56 21.64
C ALA A 331 -4.97 17.32 22.51
N VAL A 332 -3.79 17.22 23.12
CA VAL A 332 -3.52 16.19 24.13
C VAL A 332 -4.27 16.55 25.41
N SER A 333 -4.93 15.57 26.04
CA SER A 333 -5.59 15.77 27.33
C SER A 333 -4.58 16.03 28.45
N GLN A 334 -5.06 16.63 29.54
CA GLN A 334 -4.30 16.79 30.78
C GLN A 334 -3.76 15.47 31.34
N ASP A 335 -2.64 15.53 32.05
CA ASP A 335 -1.93 14.36 32.61
C ASP A 335 -2.80 13.48 33.50
N ALA A 336 -3.75 14.08 34.23
CA ALA A 336 -4.71 13.35 35.06
C ALA A 336 -5.53 12.31 34.26
N CYS A 337 -5.78 12.53 32.97
CA CYS A 337 -6.48 11.56 32.13
C CYS A 337 -5.66 10.29 31.89
N PHE A 338 -4.33 10.38 31.85
CA PHE A 338 -3.49 9.19 31.62
C PHE A 338 -3.50 8.23 32.80
N GLN A 339 -3.93 8.67 34.00
CA GLN A 339 -4.09 7.81 35.18
C GLN A 339 -5.12 6.69 34.97
N PHE A 340 -6.06 6.85 34.03
CA PHE A 340 -6.98 5.77 33.63
C PHE A 340 -6.24 4.54 33.08
N ASN A 341 -5.00 4.69 32.61
CA ASN A 341 -4.18 3.56 32.13
C ASN A 341 -3.65 2.65 33.24
N LEU A 342 -3.72 3.07 34.51
CA LEU A 342 -3.39 2.22 35.67
C LEU A 342 -4.43 1.14 35.93
N GLN A 343 -5.63 1.25 35.33
CA GLN A 343 -6.73 0.34 35.65
C GLN A 343 -6.58 -1.05 35.03
N GLY A 344 -5.81 -1.18 33.94
CA GLY A 344 -5.73 -2.44 33.18
C GLY A 344 -7.08 -2.88 32.61
N ASN A 345 -7.99 -1.92 32.40
CA ASN A 345 -9.37 -2.21 32.00
C ASN A 345 -9.47 -2.37 30.47
N HIS A 346 -10.70 -2.35 29.97
CA HIS A 346 -10.98 -2.53 28.54
C HIS A 346 -10.21 -1.59 27.60
N TYR A 347 -9.98 -0.34 27.99
CA TYR A 347 -9.33 0.68 27.14
C TYR A 347 -8.04 1.24 27.75
N GLY A 348 -7.95 1.31 29.08
CA GLY A 348 -6.83 1.87 29.82
C GLY A 348 -5.87 0.79 30.28
N TYR A 349 -4.86 0.51 29.45
CA TYR A 349 -3.78 -0.44 29.69
C TYR A 349 -2.52 0.00 28.94
N CYS A 350 -1.37 -0.64 29.18
CA CYS A 350 -0.09 -0.31 28.53
C CYS A 350 0.29 -1.27 27.40
N ARG A 351 0.07 -2.57 27.60
CA ARG A 351 0.41 -3.60 26.62
C ARG A 351 -0.48 -4.82 26.80
N LYS A 352 -0.35 -5.79 25.90
CA LYS A 352 -0.97 -7.10 26.03
C LYS A 352 0.08 -8.18 26.11
N GLU A 353 -0.13 -9.13 27.02
CA GLU A 353 0.63 -10.37 27.09
C GLU A 353 -0.36 -11.51 26.84
N GLN A 354 -0.21 -12.21 25.70
CA GLN A 354 -1.10 -13.29 25.27
C GLN A 354 -2.60 -12.93 25.37
N ASN A 355 -2.98 -11.75 24.85
CA ASN A 355 -4.32 -11.14 24.93
C ASN A 355 -4.77 -10.63 26.30
N THR A 356 -3.99 -10.83 27.36
CA THR A 356 -4.27 -10.22 28.67
C THR A 356 -3.80 -8.78 28.68
N LYS A 357 -4.69 -7.85 29.00
CA LYS A 357 -4.38 -6.41 29.09
C LYS A 357 -3.62 -6.15 30.39
N ILE A 358 -2.40 -5.62 30.27
CA ILE A 358 -1.52 -5.31 31.40
C ILE A 358 -1.65 -3.82 31.71
N ALA A 359 -2.04 -3.51 32.95
CA ALA A 359 -2.07 -2.14 33.45
C ALA A 359 -0.71 -1.45 33.30
N CYS A 360 -0.72 -0.14 33.14
CA CYS A 360 0.52 0.64 33.21
C CYS A 360 1.06 0.67 34.63
N GLU A 361 2.39 0.75 34.76
CA GLU A 361 3.00 1.24 35.99
C GLU A 361 2.84 2.77 36.08
N PRO A 362 2.95 3.39 37.27
CA PRO A 362 2.83 4.84 37.46
C PRO A 362 3.70 5.68 36.50
N GLN A 363 4.93 5.25 36.23
CA GLN A 363 5.85 5.92 35.31
C GLN A 363 5.52 5.71 33.82
N ASP A 364 4.68 4.72 33.49
CA ASP A 364 4.40 4.29 32.12
C ASP A 364 3.04 4.78 31.61
N VAL A 365 2.25 5.49 32.43
CA VAL A 365 0.87 5.91 32.10
C VAL A 365 0.76 6.68 30.77
N LYS A 366 1.84 7.38 30.37
CA LYS A 366 1.96 8.12 29.11
C LYS A 366 2.21 7.24 27.88
N CYS A 367 2.36 5.94 28.04
CA CYS A 367 2.63 4.97 26.97
C CYS A 367 1.51 3.93 26.78
N GLY A 368 0.37 4.12 27.44
CA GLY A 368 -0.83 3.30 27.23
C GLY A 368 -1.78 3.91 26.19
N ARG A 369 -3.07 3.97 26.52
CA ARG A 369 -4.08 4.67 25.70
C ARG A 369 -3.76 6.16 25.61
N LEU A 370 -3.89 6.72 24.41
CA LEU A 370 -3.80 8.15 24.19
C LEU A 370 -5.10 8.84 24.61
N TYR A 371 -5.00 9.93 25.37
CA TYR A 371 -6.13 10.76 25.75
C TYR A 371 -6.04 12.12 25.05
N CYS A 372 -7.13 12.50 24.39
CA CYS A 372 -7.24 13.72 23.61
C CYS A 372 -8.43 14.56 24.04
N PHE A 373 -8.33 15.86 23.81
CA PHE A 373 -9.39 16.84 23.97
C PHE A 373 -9.77 17.44 22.60
N PRO A 374 -10.89 16.99 21.99
CA PRO A 374 -11.42 17.63 20.79
C PRO A 374 -11.96 19.01 21.16
N SER A 375 -11.30 20.08 20.73
CA SER A 375 -11.72 21.46 21.03
C SER A 375 -12.97 21.84 20.21
N SER A 376 -14.12 21.35 20.65
CA SER A 376 -15.44 21.68 20.14
C SER A 376 -16.28 22.25 21.29
N PRO A 377 -17.14 23.25 21.06
CA PRO A 377 -18.03 23.80 22.08
C PRO A 377 -18.91 22.74 22.77
N ALA A 378 -19.16 21.60 22.11
CA ALA A 378 -19.95 20.50 22.65
C ALA A 378 -19.15 19.58 23.59
N THR A 379 -17.82 19.60 23.56
CA THR A 379 -16.97 18.66 24.32
C THR A 379 -16.90 19.08 25.79
N LYS A 380 -17.62 18.36 26.66
CA LYS A 380 -17.53 18.55 28.12
C LYS A 380 -16.52 17.61 28.80
N ASN A 381 -16.20 16.48 28.19
CA ASN A 381 -15.30 15.49 28.78
C ASN A 381 -13.83 15.86 28.48
N PRO A 382 -12.98 16.08 29.49
CA PRO A 382 -11.56 16.37 29.28
C PRO A 382 -10.74 15.15 28.81
N CYS A 383 -11.24 13.93 29.01
CA CYS A 383 -10.53 12.68 28.74
C CYS A 383 -11.26 11.85 27.66
N ASN A 384 -10.92 12.06 26.39
CA ASN A 384 -11.50 11.28 25.29
C ASN A 384 -10.46 10.33 24.71
N ILE A 385 -10.90 9.13 24.32
CA ILE A 385 -10.05 8.09 23.74
C ILE A 385 -10.59 7.69 22.38
N HIS A 386 -9.71 7.22 21.52
CA HIS A 386 -10.11 6.46 20.34
C HIS A 386 -9.92 4.97 20.65
N TYR A 387 -10.98 4.19 20.45
CA TYR A 387 -10.96 2.75 20.66
C TYR A 387 -11.72 2.05 19.53
N SER A 388 -11.16 0.97 19.01
CA SER A 388 -11.81 0.10 18.03
C SER A 388 -11.80 -1.34 18.52
N PRO A 389 -12.94 -2.04 18.58
CA PRO A 389 -12.98 -3.46 18.94
C PRO A 389 -12.18 -4.36 17.97
N ASN A 390 -12.04 -3.94 16.71
CA ASN A 390 -11.35 -4.71 15.66
C ASN A 390 -9.82 -4.62 15.77
N ASP A 391 -9.34 -3.52 16.34
CA ASP A 391 -7.92 -3.24 16.57
C ASP A 391 -7.82 -2.39 17.83
N GLU A 392 -7.66 -3.06 18.98
CA GLU A 392 -7.59 -2.34 20.26
C GLU A 392 -6.29 -1.54 20.40
N ASP A 393 -5.27 -1.81 19.57
CA ASP A 393 -4.02 -1.06 19.55
C ASP A 393 -4.21 0.30 18.87
N LYS A 394 -5.22 0.43 17.99
CA LYS A 394 -5.61 1.73 17.42
C LYS A 394 -6.06 2.71 18.51
N GLY A 395 -5.33 3.82 18.63
CA GLY A 395 -5.54 4.85 19.65
C GLY A 395 -4.67 4.68 20.91
N MET A 396 -3.84 3.62 20.96
CA MET A 396 -2.70 3.58 21.88
C MET A 396 -1.65 4.61 21.43
N VAL A 397 -0.82 5.07 22.38
CA VAL A 397 0.30 5.94 22.07
C VAL A 397 1.29 5.19 21.17
N LEU A 398 1.69 5.82 20.06
CA LEU A 398 2.62 5.20 19.11
C LEU A 398 3.99 4.94 19.76
N PRO A 399 4.69 3.84 19.41
CA PRO A 399 6.08 3.63 19.80
C PRO A 399 6.98 4.79 19.37
N GLY A 400 8.01 5.09 20.17
CA GLY A 400 8.92 6.22 19.97
C GLY A 400 8.37 7.58 20.42
N THR A 401 7.09 7.68 20.79
CA THR A 401 6.50 8.95 21.25
C THR A 401 7.16 9.43 22.54
N LYS A 402 7.52 10.71 22.60
CA LYS A 402 8.03 11.36 23.82
C LYS A 402 7.00 11.27 24.95
N CYS A 403 7.37 10.67 26.07
CA CYS A 403 6.50 10.48 27.25
C CYS A 403 6.96 11.30 28.47
N ALA A 404 8.24 11.68 28.51
CA ALA A 404 8.82 12.64 29.44
C ALA A 404 10.12 13.21 28.83
N ASP A 405 10.74 14.19 29.48
CA ASP A 405 12.07 14.65 29.05
C ASP A 405 13.10 13.52 29.17
N GLY A 406 13.84 13.31 28.08
CA GLY A 406 14.80 12.21 27.94
C GLY A 406 14.16 10.84 27.74
N LYS A 407 12.83 10.72 27.58
CA LYS A 407 12.13 9.42 27.52
C LYS A 407 11.15 9.28 26.36
N ALA A 408 11.07 8.07 25.82
CA ALA A 408 10.14 7.69 24.77
C ALA A 408 9.45 6.35 25.07
N CYS A 409 8.29 6.13 24.46
CA CYS A 409 7.53 4.90 24.63
C CYS A 409 8.13 3.73 23.86
N SER A 410 8.38 2.61 24.54
CA SER A 410 8.79 1.33 23.95
C SER A 410 8.00 0.20 24.57
N ASN A 411 7.23 -0.55 23.76
CA ASN A 411 6.39 -1.67 24.19
C ASN A 411 5.51 -1.36 25.43
N GLY A 412 4.89 -0.18 25.43
CA GLY A 412 4.03 0.28 26.54
C GLY A 412 4.80 0.71 27.79
N ARG A 413 6.09 1.02 27.71
CA ARG A 413 6.91 1.54 28.81
C ARG A 413 7.56 2.86 28.44
N CYS A 414 7.69 3.79 29.39
CA CYS A 414 8.36 5.07 29.21
C CYS A 414 9.84 4.95 29.60
N VAL A 415 10.71 4.74 28.62
CA VAL A 415 12.12 4.40 28.82
C VAL A 415 13.06 5.52 28.35
N ASP A 416 14.27 5.55 28.89
CA ASP A 416 15.29 6.54 28.52
C ASP A 416 15.74 6.37 27.07
N VAL A 417 15.80 7.48 26.32
CA VAL A 417 16.13 7.48 24.89
C VAL A 417 17.59 7.09 24.59
N THR A 418 18.45 7.07 25.61
CA THR A 418 19.85 6.65 25.48
C THR A 418 20.01 5.14 25.36
N THR A 419 19.00 4.38 25.83
CA THR A 419 18.96 2.92 25.69
C THR A 419 18.65 2.59 24.23
N PRO A 420 19.32 1.64 23.56
CA PRO A 420 18.95 1.26 22.19
C PRO A 420 17.50 0.76 22.13
N TYR A 421 16.66 1.35 21.26
CA TYR A 421 15.26 0.94 21.02
C TYR A 421 14.84 1.08 19.56
#